data_AF-A0A956FMY1-F1
#
_entry.id   AF-A0A956FMY1-F1
#
_cell.length_a   1.000
_cell.length_b   1.000
_cell.length_c   1.000
_cell.angle_alpha   90.00
_cell.angle_beta   90.00
_cell.angle_gamma   90.00
#
_symmetry.space_group_name_H-M   'P 1'
#
loop_
_entity.id
_entity.type
_entity.pdbx_description
1 polymer ?
#
loop_
_entity_poly.entity_id
_entity_poly.type
_entity_poly.pdbx_seq_one_letter_code
_entity_poly.pdbx_strand_id
1 'polypeptide(L)'
;RPTTYWDYIKTEQILALQGGLEEDDAGLSNDEVVFIVVHQIDELWFKLALRELQEVRDLFASGKVPEQTLSSVVRGIRRAVLLFDQIASHFVLMETLTTRDYLGFRDKLSPASGFQSAQMRELEILMGLRPEERIPLGHEKDYMEALRYPDGEESAAFHRVARRLADTPSLKQALDDWLFRTPIQGSRPDDAGDDAV
;
A
#
# COMPACT_ATOMS: atom_id res chain seq x y z
N ARG A 1 -17.98 -21.76 -21.46
CA ARG A 1 -17.36 -22.82 -20.63
C ARG A 1 -17.46 -22.40 -19.19
N PRO A 2 -17.76 -23.29 -18.23
CA PRO A 2 -17.66 -22.96 -16.81
C PRO A 2 -16.22 -22.58 -16.47
N THR A 3 -16.05 -21.54 -15.66
CA THR A 3 -14.73 -21.09 -15.20
C THR A 3 -14.21 -22.05 -14.13
N THR A 4 -12.97 -22.51 -14.28
CA THR A 4 -12.31 -23.34 -13.27
C THR A 4 -11.61 -22.46 -12.23
N TYR A 5 -11.28 -23.02 -11.07
CA TYR A 5 -10.60 -22.28 -9.99
C TYR A 5 -9.26 -21.67 -10.47
N TRP A 6 -8.43 -22.49 -11.12
CA TRP A 6 -7.11 -22.09 -11.58
C TRP A 6 -7.17 -21.05 -12.71
N ASP A 7 -8.19 -21.11 -13.56
CA ASP A 7 -8.41 -20.09 -14.59
C ASP A 7 -8.83 -18.74 -13.98
N TYR A 8 -9.64 -18.78 -12.90
CA TYR A 8 -10.17 -17.57 -12.27
C TYR A 8 -9.10 -16.80 -11.46
N ILE A 9 -8.39 -17.50 -10.57
CA ILE A 9 -7.37 -16.86 -9.71
C ILE A 9 -5.97 -16.91 -10.31
N LYS A 10 -5.82 -17.51 -11.50
CA LYS A 10 -4.54 -17.67 -12.21
C LYS A 10 -3.50 -18.42 -11.38
N THR A 11 -3.88 -19.57 -10.82
CA THR A 11 -3.05 -20.35 -9.90
C THR A 11 -1.65 -20.63 -10.46
N GLU A 12 -1.54 -21.09 -11.71
CA GLU A 12 -0.23 -21.38 -12.32
C GLU A 12 0.63 -20.13 -12.51
N GLN A 13 0.03 -18.96 -12.68
CA GLN A 13 0.80 -17.72 -12.80
C GLN A 13 1.34 -17.28 -11.45
N ILE A 14 0.53 -17.34 -10.38
CA ILE A 14 1.00 -16.93 -9.05
C ILE A 14 2.05 -17.90 -8.48
N LEU A 15 1.94 -19.20 -8.77
CA LEU A 15 2.89 -20.24 -8.34
C LEU A 15 4.18 -20.30 -9.18
N ALA A 16 4.30 -19.47 -10.22
CA ALA A 16 5.52 -19.38 -11.04
C ALA A 16 6.39 -18.16 -10.67
N LEU A 17 5.97 -17.33 -9.71
CA LEU A 17 6.65 -16.06 -9.39
C LEU A 17 7.73 -16.21 -8.31
N GLN A 18 8.05 -17.42 -7.86
CA GLN A 18 8.95 -17.66 -6.72
C GLN A 18 10.42 -17.89 -7.11
N GLY A 19 10.77 -17.76 -8.41
CA GLY A 19 12.11 -18.08 -8.94
C GLY A 19 13.22 -17.04 -8.74
N GLY A 20 12.96 -15.94 -8.02
CA GLY A 20 13.98 -14.92 -7.75
C GLY A 20 14.54 -14.29 -9.03
N LEU A 21 15.86 -14.07 -9.07
CA LEU A 21 16.55 -13.49 -10.24
C LEU A 21 16.73 -14.47 -11.42
N GLU A 22 16.73 -15.77 -11.13
CA GLU A 22 16.96 -16.82 -12.14
C GLU A 22 15.66 -17.29 -12.80
N GLU A 23 14.51 -16.79 -12.35
CA GLU A 23 13.17 -17.18 -12.81
C GLU A 23 12.86 -18.69 -12.67
N ASP A 24 13.61 -19.39 -11.80
CA ASP A 24 13.44 -20.81 -11.45
C ASP A 24 13.73 -21.03 -9.96
N ASP A 25 12.82 -21.66 -9.24
CA ASP A 25 12.93 -21.89 -7.79
C ASP A 25 13.68 -23.19 -7.43
N ALA A 26 13.94 -24.08 -8.39
CA ALA A 26 14.60 -25.36 -8.15
C ALA A 26 16.03 -25.21 -7.60
N GLY A 27 16.68 -24.07 -7.91
CA GLY A 27 18.02 -23.73 -7.43
C GLY A 27 18.05 -22.90 -6.14
N LEU A 28 16.90 -22.49 -5.62
CA LEU A 28 16.82 -21.62 -4.44
C LEU A 28 16.75 -22.44 -3.15
N SER A 29 17.22 -21.87 -2.04
CA SER A 29 16.98 -22.46 -0.73
C SER A 29 15.52 -22.23 -0.33
N ASN A 30 14.98 -23.12 0.51
CA ASN A 30 13.63 -22.95 1.05
C ASN A 30 13.45 -21.59 1.75
N ASP A 31 14.51 -21.12 2.43
CA ASP A 31 14.54 -19.84 3.13
C ASP A 31 14.47 -18.64 2.19
N GLU A 32 15.11 -18.71 1.02
CA GLU A 32 15.01 -17.69 -0.02
C GLU A 32 13.60 -17.68 -0.64
N VAL A 33 13.00 -18.85 -0.85
CA VAL A 33 11.60 -18.96 -1.30
C VAL A 33 10.62 -18.40 -0.27
N VAL A 34 10.82 -18.68 1.02
CA VAL A 34 10.02 -18.08 2.12
C VAL A 34 10.15 -16.56 2.10
N PHE A 35 11.37 -16.04 1.97
CA PHE A 35 11.62 -14.60 1.85
C PHE A 35 10.81 -13.99 0.69
N ILE A 36 10.84 -14.60 -0.49
CA ILE A 36 10.09 -14.12 -1.67
C ILE A 36 8.58 -14.17 -1.42
N VAL A 37 8.06 -15.31 -0.95
CA VAL A 37 6.62 -15.52 -0.77
C VAL A 37 6.03 -14.57 0.27
N VAL A 38 6.71 -14.32 1.39
CA VAL A 38 6.22 -13.39 2.41
C VAL A 38 6.05 -11.98 1.83
N HIS A 39 7.07 -11.47 1.13
CA HIS A 39 6.99 -10.14 0.51
C HIS A 39 5.96 -10.07 -0.63
N GLN A 40 5.74 -11.17 -1.37
CA GLN A 40 4.66 -11.24 -2.37
C GLN A 40 3.28 -11.18 -1.72
N ILE A 41 3.08 -11.84 -0.58
CA ILE A 41 1.84 -11.77 0.20
C ILE A 41 1.64 -10.33 0.69
N ASP A 42 2.68 -9.67 1.19
CA ASP A 42 2.61 -8.26 1.60
C ASP A 42 2.15 -7.35 0.46
N GLU A 43 2.75 -7.45 -0.71
CA GLU A 43 2.36 -6.64 -1.87
C GLU A 43 0.91 -6.93 -2.32
N LEU A 44 0.42 -8.17 -2.16
CA LEU A 44 -0.99 -8.50 -2.42
C LEU A 44 -1.92 -7.88 -1.36
N TRP A 45 -1.54 -7.88 -0.08
CA TRP A 45 -2.31 -7.26 0.98
C TRP A 45 -2.29 -5.72 0.91
N PHE A 46 -1.15 -5.10 0.58
CA PHE A 46 -1.08 -3.67 0.30
C PHE A 46 -2.00 -3.28 -0.87
N LYS A 47 -2.05 -4.09 -1.92
CA LYS A 47 -2.98 -3.86 -3.04
C LYS A 47 -4.43 -3.87 -2.57
N LEU A 48 -4.81 -4.79 -1.68
CA LEU A 48 -6.17 -4.82 -1.12
C LEU A 48 -6.42 -3.59 -0.23
N ALA A 49 -5.50 -3.25 0.66
CA ALA A 49 -5.62 -2.09 1.54
C ALA A 49 -5.75 -0.79 0.74
N LEU A 50 -4.95 -0.62 -0.32
CA LEU A 50 -5.05 0.53 -1.24
C LEU A 50 -6.43 0.62 -1.87
N ARG A 51 -7.00 -0.48 -2.36
CA ARG A 51 -8.34 -0.47 -2.97
C ARG A 51 -9.41 -0.06 -1.97
N GLU A 52 -9.38 -0.61 -0.76
CA GLU A 52 -10.34 -0.27 0.31
C GLU A 52 -10.23 1.20 0.71
N LEU A 53 -9.02 1.69 0.94
CA LEU A 53 -8.78 3.06 1.39
C LEU A 53 -9.03 4.09 0.28
N GLN A 54 -8.77 3.75 -0.99
CA GLN A 54 -9.11 4.60 -2.13
C GLN A 54 -10.61 4.75 -2.28
N GLU A 55 -11.37 3.66 -2.20
CA GLU A 55 -12.84 3.72 -2.25
C GLU A 55 -13.40 4.59 -1.11
N VAL A 56 -12.85 4.45 0.10
CA VAL A 56 -13.21 5.29 1.25
C VAL A 56 -12.89 6.77 0.99
N ARG A 57 -11.67 7.08 0.50
CA ARG A 57 -11.26 8.45 0.15
C ARG A 57 -12.20 9.05 -0.89
N ASP A 58 -12.46 8.33 -1.98
CA ASP A 58 -13.29 8.79 -3.10
C ASP A 58 -14.73 9.09 -2.63
N LEU A 59 -15.27 8.28 -1.73
CA LEU A 59 -16.58 8.52 -1.11
C LEU A 59 -16.59 9.83 -0.31
N PHE A 60 -15.59 10.08 0.54
CA PHE A 60 -15.53 11.32 1.33
C PHE A 60 -15.19 12.57 0.50
N ALA A 61 -14.41 12.40 -0.57
CA ALA A 61 -14.10 13.47 -1.51
C ALA A 61 -15.32 13.90 -2.34
N SER A 62 -16.40 13.10 -2.35
CA SER A 62 -17.65 13.47 -3.00
C SER A 62 -18.31 14.67 -2.30
N GLY A 63 -18.95 15.55 -3.08
CA GLY A 63 -19.60 16.75 -2.53
C GLY A 63 -20.71 16.44 -1.52
N LYS A 64 -21.41 15.31 -1.69
CA LYS A 64 -22.43 14.81 -0.76
C LYS A 64 -22.23 13.32 -0.52
N VAL A 65 -22.03 12.96 0.74
CA VAL A 65 -21.92 11.56 1.19
C VAL A 65 -23.30 11.09 1.67
N PRO A 66 -23.98 10.18 0.96
CA PRO A 66 -25.23 9.62 1.43
C PRO A 66 -24.99 8.77 2.69
N GLU A 67 -25.84 8.90 3.71
CA GLU A 67 -25.68 8.17 4.97
C GLU A 67 -25.62 6.63 4.75
N GLN A 68 -26.31 6.13 3.73
CA GLN A 68 -26.33 4.71 3.39
C GLN A 68 -24.94 4.18 2.99
N THR A 69 -24.06 5.03 2.44
CA THR A 69 -22.71 4.63 2.03
C THR A 69 -21.73 4.57 3.20
N LEU A 70 -22.05 5.15 4.36
CA LEU A 70 -21.18 5.13 5.54
C LEU A 70 -20.96 3.71 6.06
N SER A 71 -21.94 2.82 5.91
CA SER A 71 -21.78 1.40 6.24
C SER A 71 -20.67 0.72 5.41
N SER A 72 -20.54 1.09 4.13
CA SER A 72 -19.47 0.62 3.25
C SER A 72 -18.12 1.23 3.61
N VAL A 73 -18.09 2.51 3.99
CA VAL A 73 -16.89 3.16 4.51
C VAL A 73 -16.34 2.44 5.75
N VAL A 74 -17.19 2.23 6.76
CA VAL A 74 -16.81 1.54 8.00
C VAL A 74 -16.31 0.12 7.69
N ARG A 75 -16.97 -0.59 6.76
CA ARG A 75 -16.52 -1.91 6.31
C ARG A 75 -15.16 -1.85 5.62
N GLY A 76 -14.91 -0.86 4.78
CA GLY A 76 -13.63 -0.70 4.08
C GLY A 76 -12.48 -0.40 5.03
N ILE A 77 -12.67 0.53 5.96
CA ILE A 77 -11.68 0.85 7.01
C ILE A 77 -11.39 -0.38 7.87
N ARG A 78 -12.43 -1.10 8.33
CA ARG A 78 -12.24 -2.34 9.11
C ARG A 78 -11.47 -3.40 8.34
N ARG A 79 -11.71 -3.56 7.03
CA ARG A 79 -10.95 -4.49 6.19
C ARG A 79 -9.49 -4.07 6.07
N ALA A 80 -9.22 -2.78 5.87
CA ALA A 80 -7.85 -2.26 5.84
C ALA A 80 -7.11 -2.54 7.16
N VAL A 81 -7.75 -2.30 8.32
CA VAL A 81 -7.18 -2.62 9.65
C VAL A 81 -6.84 -4.10 9.74
N LEU A 82 -7.77 -4.99 9.40
CA LEU A 82 -7.53 -6.43 9.45
C LEU A 82 -6.39 -6.86 8.51
N LEU A 83 -6.27 -6.25 7.32
CA LEU A 83 -5.15 -6.51 6.42
C LEU A 83 -3.81 -6.11 7.04
N PHE A 84 -3.72 -4.95 7.69
CA PHE A 84 -2.51 -4.53 8.39
C PHE A 84 -2.19 -5.44 9.59
N ASP A 85 -3.21 -5.92 10.32
CA ASP A 85 -3.02 -6.91 11.38
C ASP A 85 -2.43 -8.22 10.83
N GLN A 86 -2.88 -8.66 9.64
CA GLN A 86 -2.31 -9.85 8.99
C GLN A 86 -0.86 -9.63 8.53
N ILE A 87 -0.55 -8.47 7.93
CA ILE A 87 0.82 -8.06 7.54
C ILE A 87 1.74 -8.08 8.75
N ALA A 88 1.30 -7.58 9.90
CA ALA A 88 2.11 -7.64 11.12
C ALA A 88 2.25 -9.08 11.65
N SER A 89 1.15 -9.83 11.66
CA SER A 89 1.08 -11.14 12.32
C SER A 89 1.84 -12.23 11.56
N HIS A 90 1.82 -12.22 10.22
CA HIS A 90 2.48 -13.28 9.45
C HIS A 90 4.02 -13.15 9.45
N PHE A 91 4.56 -12.01 9.93
CA PHE A 91 5.98 -11.72 9.90
C PHE A 91 6.77 -12.64 10.84
N VAL A 92 6.08 -13.25 11.81
CA VAL A 92 6.64 -14.34 12.65
C VAL A 92 7.18 -15.51 11.83
N LEU A 93 6.71 -15.72 10.59
CA LEU A 93 7.30 -16.70 9.68
C LEU A 93 8.68 -16.24 9.19
N MET A 94 8.88 -14.96 8.93
CA MET A 94 10.20 -14.41 8.61
C MET A 94 11.16 -14.51 9.79
N GLU A 95 10.66 -14.48 11.02
CA GLU A 95 11.50 -14.64 12.22
C GLU A 95 12.09 -16.05 12.37
N THR A 96 11.60 -17.05 11.62
CA THR A 96 12.23 -18.38 11.57
C THR A 96 13.51 -18.41 10.75
N LEU A 97 13.75 -17.38 9.92
CA LEU A 97 14.94 -17.25 9.09
C LEU A 97 16.14 -16.89 9.96
N THR A 98 17.13 -17.78 10.03
CA THR A 98 18.34 -17.47 10.79
C THR A 98 19.21 -16.45 10.07
N THR A 99 20.01 -15.68 10.80
CA THR A 99 20.98 -14.75 10.19
C THR A 99 21.89 -15.47 9.19
N ARG A 100 22.28 -16.71 9.47
CA ARG A 100 23.16 -17.50 8.59
C ARG A 100 22.46 -17.80 7.26
N ASP A 101 21.21 -18.22 7.32
CA ASP A 101 20.44 -18.59 6.12
C ASP A 101 20.14 -17.35 5.27
N TYR A 102 19.78 -16.22 5.92
CA TYR A 102 19.64 -14.93 5.25
C TYR A 102 20.93 -14.49 4.55
N LEU A 103 22.08 -14.60 5.22
CA LEU A 103 23.39 -14.29 4.61
C LEU A 103 23.71 -15.18 3.40
N GLY A 104 23.10 -16.36 3.30
CA GLY A 104 23.27 -17.26 2.17
C GLY A 104 22.76 -16.71 0.83
N PHE A 105 21.79 -15.79 0.86
CA PHE A 105 21.23 -15.17 -0.35
C PHE A 105 21.21 -13.64 -0.34
N ARG A 106 21.55 -13.00 0.78
CA ARG A 106 21.55 -11.53 0.94
C ARG A 106 22.31 -10.79 -0.16
N ASP A 107 23.44 -11.31 -0.62
CA ASP A 107 24.27 -10.63 -1.62
C ASP A 107 23.56 -10.51 -2.98
N LYS A 108 22.61 -11.40 -3.29
CA LYS A 108 21.75 -11.31 -4.47
C LYS A 108 20.77 -10.14 -4.40
N LEU A 109 20.42 -9.71 -3.19
CA LEU A 109 19.44 -8.67 -2.96
C LEU A 109 20.02 -7.27 -3.09
N SER A 110 21.35 -7.07 -3.03
CA SER A 110 21.92 -5.73 -3.13
C SER A 110 21.82 -5.18 -4.56
N PRO A 111 21.31 -3.95 -4.79
CA PRO A 111 20.97 -2.90 -3.83
C PRO A 111 19.48 -2.84 -3.42
N ALA A 112 18.68 -3.84 -3.82
CA ALA A 112 17.25 -3.88 -3.56
C ALA A 112 16.90 -3.81 -2.07
N SER A 113 15.80 -3.10 -1.77
CA SER A 113 15.37 -2.83 -0.39
C SER A 113 13.86 -2.63 -0.29
N GLY A 114 13.30 -2.86 0.90
CA GLY A 114 11.92 -2.48 1.23
C GLY A 114 11.63 -0.98 1.07
N PHE A 115 12.67 -0.12 1.02
CA PHE A 115 12.51 1.29 0.63
C PHE A 115 11.91 1.46 -0.77
N GLN A 116 12.06 0.45 -1.64
CA GLN A 116 11.60 0.44 -3.02
C GLN A 116 10.18 -0.14 -3.18
N SER A 117 9.49 -0.49 -2.07
CA SER A 117 8.07 -0.87 -2.14
C SER A 117 7.22 0.33 -2.52
N ALA A 118 6.82 0.38 -3.79
CA ALA A 118 5.97 1.44 -4.34
C ALA A 118 4.60 1.49 -3.64
N GLN A 119 3.98 0.33 -3.36
CA GLN A 119 2.65 0.29 -2.76
C GLN A 119 2.67 0.79 -1.32
N MET A 120 3.76 0.58 -0.57
CA MET A 120 3.95 1.21 0.73
C MET A 120 3.95 2.75 0.62
N ARG A 121 4.67 3.32 -0.36
CA ARG A 121 4.66 4.76 -0.62
C ARG A 121 3.27 5.25 -1.03
N GLU A 122 2.58 4.49 -1.86
CA GLU A 122 1.21 4.83 -2.26
C GLU A 122 0.25 4.87 -1.07
N LEU A 123 0.38 3.94 -0.12
CA LEU A 123 -0.43 3.90 1.11
C LEU A 123 -0.16 5.14 1.97
N GLU A 124 1.10 5.46 2.22
CA GLU A 124 1.49 6.64 3.00
C GLU A 124 0.93 7.94 2.39
N ILE A 125 1.07 8.11 1.06
CA ILE A 125 0.57 9.28 0.34
C ILE A 125 -0.97 9.34 0.40
N LEU A 126 -1.64 8.22 0.15
CA LEU A 126 -3.10 8.14 0.23
C LEU A 126 -3.61 8.51 1.63
N MET A 127 -2.93 8.02 2.67
CA MET A 127 -3.27 8.32 4.07
C MET A 127 -3.03 9.80 4.41
N GLY A 128 -2.18 10.49 3.65
CA GLY A 128 -1.91 11.92 3.79
C GLY A 128 -0.57 12.27 4.44
N LEU A 129 0.41 11.35 4.43
CA LEU A 129 1.78 11.65 4.87
C LEU A 129 2.44 12.63 3.89
N ARG A 130 2.84 13.80 4.40
CA ARG A 130 3.40 14.86 3.56
C ARG A 130 4.91 14.68 3.35
N PRO A 131 5.48 15.16 2.24
CA PRO A 131 6.92 15.04 1.98
C PRO A 131 7.80 15.61 3.10
N GLU A 132 7.40 16.72 3.71
CA GLU A 132 8.14 17.37 4.80
C GLU A 132 8.14 16.57 6.12
N GLU A 133 7.24 15.61 6.28
CA GLU A 133 7.15 14.73 7.46
C GLU A 133 8.01 13.47 7.31
N ARG A 134 8.59 13.26 6.12
CA ARG A 134 9.41 12.07 5.83
C ARG A 134 10.83 12.26 6.36
N ILE A 135 11.34 11.21 7.00
CA ILE A 135 12.74 11.15 7.42
C ILE A 135 13.58 10.70 6.22
N PRO A 136 14.62 11.45 5.82
CA PRO A 136 15.55 11.02 4.77
C PRO A 136 16.29 9.75 5.22
N LEU A 137 16.05 8.63 4.54
CA LEU A 137 16.60 7.31 4.84
C LEU A 137 17.12 6.66 3.54
N GLY A 138 18.09 5.76 3.68
CA GLY A 138 18.73 5.07 2.54
C GLY A 138 19.87 5.87 1.90
N HIS A 139 20.43 5.33 0.81
CA HIS A 139 21.52 5.98 0.08
C HIS A 139 21.03 7.21 -0.69
N GLU A 140 19.82 7.11 -1.25
CA GLU A 140 19.18 8.09 -2.12
C GLU A 140 18.62 9.27 -1.31
N LYS A 141 18.30 9.05 -0.03
CA LYS A 141 17.70 10.03 0.91
C LYS A 141 16.32 10.56 0.48
N ASP A 142 15.87 10.21 -0.71
CA ASP A 142 14.58 10.53 -1.29
C ASP A 142 13.87 9.25 -1.75
N TYR A 143 12.59 9.14 -1.42
CA TYR A 143 11.81 7.93 -1.67
C TYR A 143 11.38 7.77 -3.14
N MET A 144 11.37 8.84 -3.94
CA MET A 144 11.12 8.76 -5.38
C MET A 144 12.38 8.36 -6.12
N GLU A 145 13.53 8.88 -5.73
CA GLU A 145 14.82 8.48 -6.30
C GLU A 145 15.13 7.00 -6.04
N ALA A 146 14.75 6.47 -4.87
CA ALA A 146 14.85 5.04 -4.58
C ALA A 146 14.02 4.13 -5.53
N LEU A 147 13.06 4.69 -6.26
CA LEU A 147 12.21 3.96 -7.22
C LEU A 147 12.74 4.03 -8.66
N ARG A 148 13.85 4.70 -8.93
CA ARG A 148 14.49 4.70 -10.25
C ARG A 148 15.31 3.43 -10.46
N TYR A 149 15.57 3.08 -11.70
CA TYR A 149 16.55 2.05 -12.04
C TYR A 149 17.97 2.55 -11.73
N PRO A 150 18.97 1.66 -11.62
CA PRO A 150 20.36 2.05 -11.34
C PRO A 150 20.99 2.99 -12.38
N ASP A 151 20.46 3.03 -13.60
CA ASP A 151 20.85 3.95 -14.68
C ASP A 151 20.16 5.32 -14.60
N GLY A 152 19.26 5.51 -13.63
CA GLY A 152 18.48 6.72 -13.41
C GLY A 152 17.13 6.76 -14.14
N GLU A 153 16.81 5.76 -14.96
CA GLU A 153 15.53 5.70 -15.67
C GLU A 153 14.34 5.52 -14.72
N GLU A 154 13.18 6.06 -15.10
CA GLU A 154 11.96 5.95 -14.33
C GLU A 154 11.38 4.54 -14.43
N SER A 155 11.24 3.86 -13.30
CA SER A 155 10.62 2.54 -13.29
C SER A 155 9.09 2.61 -13.34
N ALA A 156 8.45 1.47 -13.60
CA ALA A 156 7.00 1.34 -13.45
C ALA A 156 6.53 1.69 -12.01
N ALA A 157 7.35 1.41 -11.00
CA ALA A 157 7.09 1.77 -9.62
C ALA A 157 7.13 3.29 -9.40
N PHE A 158 8.12 3.99 -9.96
CA PHE A 158 8.20 5.45 -9.96
C PHE A 158 6.92 6.07 -10.53
N HIS A 159 6.51 5.64 -11.72
CA HIS A 159 5.30 6.17 -12.36
C HIS A 159 4.01 5.87 -11.58
N ARG A 160 3.92 4.73 -10.87
CA ARG A 160 2.78 4.46 -9.97
C ARG A 160 2.71 5.47 -8.83
N VAL A 161 3.82 5.72 -8.15
CA VAL A 161 3.86 6.66 -7.03
C VAL A 161 3.66 8.10 -7.50
N ALA A 162 4.21 8.48 -8.65
CA ALA A 162 3.96 9.79 -9.25
C ALA A 162 2.46 10.02 -9.56
N ARG A 163 1.76 9.01 -10.09
CA ARG A 163 0.30 9.08 -10.27
C ARG A 163 -0.42 9.22 -8.94
N ARG A 164 0.01 8.53 -7.89
CA ARG A 164 -0.57 8.65 -6.56
C ARG A 164 -0.40 10.05 -5.98
N LEU A 165 0.77 10.66 -6.14
CA LEU A 165 1.02 12.04 -5.69
C LEU A 165 0.09 13.05 -6.36
N ALA A 166 -0.21 12.85 -7.65
CA ALA A 166 -1.14 13.69 -8.39
C ALA A 166 -2.62 13.42 -8.04
N ASP A 167 -2.93 12.25 -7.47
CA ASP A 167 -4.27 11.80 -7.11
C ASP A 167 -4.72 12.39 -5.75
N THR A 168 -5.14 13.65 -5.80
CA THR A 168 -5.65 14.41 -4.64
C THR A 168 -7.19 14.43 -4.62
N PRO A 169 -7.85 14.61 -3.45
CA PRO A 169 -7.28 14.79 -2.11
C PRO A 169 -6.73 13.49 -1.50
N SER A 170 -5.95 13.59 -0.43
CA SER A 170 -5.64 12.44 0.43
C SER A 170 -6.87 12.01 1.24
N LEU A 171 -6.83 10.82 1.84
CA LEU A 171 -7.88 10.34 2.75
C LEU A 171 -8.06 11.28 3.94
N LYS A 172 -6.95 11.74 4.54
CA LYS A 172 -6.99 12.73 5.63
C LYS A 172 -7.71 14.00 5.18
N GLN A 173 -7.33 14.56 4.03
CA GLN A 173 -7.94 15.80 3.53
C GLN A 173 -9.43 15.59 3.20
N ALA A 174 -9.79 14.49 2.53
CA ALA A 174 -11.17 14.17 2.21
C ALA A 174 -12.04 14.02 3.48
N LEU A 175 -11.49 13.41 4.52
CA LEU A 175 -12.17 13.27 5.81
C LEU A 175 -12.33 14.62 6.52
N ASP A 176 -11.27 15.42 6.58
CA ASP A 176 -11.30 16.76 7.18
C ASP A 176 -12.34 17.66 6.48
N ASP A 177 -12.37 17.65 5.15
CA ASP A 177 -13.33 18.41 4.36
C ASP A 177 -14.77 17.93 4.58
N TRP A 178 -14.98 16.62 4.72
CA TRP A 178 -16.30 16.06 5.04
C TRP A 178 -16.75 16.41 6.47
N LEU A 179 -15.85 16.30 7.45
CA LEU A 179 -16.11 16.69 8.83
C LEU A 179 -16.48 18.17 8.93
N PHE A 180 -15.75 19.04 8.20
CA PHE A 180 -16.05 20.47 8.15
C PHE A 180 -17.50 20.73 7.70
N ARG A 181 -17.98 20.04 6.67
CA ARG A 181 -19.36 20.20 6.16
C ARG A 181 -20.44 19.49 6.99
N THR A 182 -20.06 18.76 8.05
CA THR A 182 -21.01 17.96 8.84
C THR A 182 -21.84 18.89 9.73
N PRO A 183 -23.17 18.89 9.62
CA PRO A 183 -24.00 19.77 10.44
C PRO A 183 -23.90 19.43 11.92
N ILE A 184 -23.62 20.42 12.77
CA ILE A 184 -23.63 20.27 14.22
C ILE A 184 -24.89 20.95 14.75
N GLN A 185 -25.81 20.17 15.32
CA GLN A 185 -27.10 20.65 15.83
C GLN A 185 -27.94 21.43 14.79
N GLY A 186 -27.75 21.16 13.50
CA GLY A 186 -28.44 21.84 12.41
C GLY A 186 -27.71 23.08 11.86
N SER A 187 -26.63 23.52 12.51
CA SER A 187 -25.73 24.57 12.03
C SER A 187 -24.69 23.99 11.07
N ARG A 188 -24.31 24.76 10.06
CA ARG A 188 -23.24 24.47 9.10
C ARG A 188 -22.24 25.62 9.10
N PRO A 189 -20.99 25.38 8.65
CA PRO A 189 -20.10 26.48 8.32
C PRO A 189 -20.78 27.44 7.33
N ASP A 190 -20.52 28.73 7.50
CA ASP A 190 -21.08 29.83 6.69
C ASP A 190 -22.60 30.09 6.91
N ASP A 191 -23.23 29.50 7.92
CA ASP A 191 -24.59 29.89 8.33
C ASP A 191 -24.61 31.30 8.96
N ALA A 192 -25.75 31.98 8.91
CA ALA A 192 -25.87 33.34 9.45
C ALA A 192 -25.61 33.36 10.97
N GLY A 193 -24.49 33.96 11.38
CA GLY A 193 -24.05 34.07 12.78
C GLY A 193 -22.86 33.19 13.15
N ASP A 194 -22.27 32.44 12.21
CA ASP A 194 -21.11 31.58 12.44
C ASP A 194 -19.85 32.38 12.86
N ASP A 195 -19.64 33.57 12.28
CA ASP A 195 -18.53 34.48 12.64
C ASP A 195 -18.63 35.07 14.07
N ALA A 196 -19.74 34.85 14.78
CA ALA A 196 -20.03 35.48 16.07
C ALA A 196 -19.72 34.59 17.30
N VAL A 197 -19.15 33.39 17.10
CA VAL A 197 -18.85 32.39 18.15
C VAL A 197 -17.34 32.22 18.35
#